data_AF-A0A7S3KD24-F1
#
_entry.id   AF-A0A7S3KD24-F1
#
_cell.length_a   1.000
_cell.length_b   1.000
_cell.length_c   1.000
_cell.angle_alpha   90.00
_cell.angle_beta   90.00
_cell.angle_gamma   90.00
#
_symmetry.space_group_name_H-M   'P 1'
#
loop_
_entity.id
_entity.type
_entity.pdbx_description
1 polymer ?
#
loop_
_entity_poly.entity_id
_entity_poly.type
_entity_poly.pdbx_seq_one_letter_code
_entity_poly.pdbx_strand_id
1 'polypeptide(L)'
;SAFLASVAMLGIALSLPVAVFINRFIFQVTIFNFINYISIFVILGIAADDVFVFTDCWKQSATFSQLKEEGDTKIDWLRKRMNYTWRRTSKAILTTSLTTCMSFLATGFSKLLPISAFGFFSAMFVMMLYVFTITIYPCCIILFDKYLVNRC
;
A
#
# COMPACT_ATOMS: atom_id res chain seq x y z
N SER A 1 -0.59 -15.93 -5.84
CA SER A 1 -1.80 -16.70 -5.47
C SER A 1 -3.01 -15.81 -5.64
N ALA A 2 -4.09 -16.31 -6.25
CA ALA A 2 -5.30 -15.52 -6.51
C ALA A 2 -5.94 -14.95 -5.23
N PHE A 3 -5.86 -15.69 -4.12
CA PHE A 3 -6.33 -15.25 -2.80
C PHE A 3 -5.59 -14.00 -2.29
N LEU A 4 -4.26 -13.95 -2.46
CA LEU A 4 -3.48 -12.81 -1.99
C LEU A 4 -3.79 -11.55 -2.82
N ALA A 5 -4.01 -11.73 -4.13
CA ALA A 5 -4.41 -10.66 -5.03
C ALA A 5 -5.83 -10.14 -4.71
N SER A 6 -6.80 -11.03 -4.44
CA SER A 6 -8.16 -10.60 -4.11
C SER A 6 -8.22 -9.84 -2.78
N VAL A 7 -7.50 -10.30 -1.75
CA VAL A 7 -7.40 -9.61 -0.46
C VAL A 7 -6.69 -8.27 -0.60
N ALA A 8 -5.62 -8.19 -1.41
CA ALA A 8 -4.93 -6.93 -1.69
C ALA A 8 -5.88 -5.92 -2.37
N MET A 9 -6.57 -6.35 -3.43
CA MET A 9 -7.51 -5.51 -4.17
C MET A 9 -8.67 -5.04 -3.29
N LEU A 10 -9.17 -5.91 -2.41
CA LEU A 10 -10.21 -5.55 -1.44
C LEU A 10 -9.71 -4.55 -0.40
N GLY A 11 -8.47 -4.69 0.07
CA GLY A 11 -7.83 -3.73 0.97
C GLY A 11 -7.66 -2.35 0.33
N ILE A 12 -7.27 -2.30 -0.95
CA ILE A 12 -7.19 -1.06 -1.74
C ILE A 12 -8.58 -0.47 -1.96
N ALA A 13 -9.58 -1.30 -2.26
CA ALA A 13 -10.95 -0.84 -2.42
C ALA A 13 -11.52 -0.24 -1.12
N LEU A 14 -11.15 -0.77 0.05
CA LEU A 14 -11.54 -0.23 1.35
C LEU A 14 -10.79 1.04 1.74
N SER A 15 -9.61 1.31 1.16
CA SER A 15 -8.89 2.56 1.42
C SER A 15 -9.51 3.76 0.70
N LEU A 16 -10.20 3.53 -0.44
CA LEU A 16 -10.96 4.55 -1.18
C LEU A 16 -11.99 5.31 -0.32
N PRO A 17 -12.97 4.66 0.36
CA PRO A 17 -13.95 5.37 1.17
C PRO A 17 -13.32 6.07 2.38
N VAL A 18 -12.25 5.51 2.95
CA VAL A 18 -11.51 6.12 4.06
C VAL A 18 -10.81 7.39 3.60
N ALA A 19 -10.14 7.37 2.46
CA ALA A 19 -9.49 8.54 1.87
C ALA A 19 -10.50 9.63 1.49
N VAL A 20 -11.68 9.26 0.97
CA VAL A 20 -12.78 10.18 0.68
C VAL A 20 -13.33 10.81 1.96
N PHE A 21 -13.51 10.02 3.03
CA PHE A 21 -13.97 10.51 4.33
C PHE A 21 -12.99 11.53 4.92
N ILE A 22 -11.70 11.21 4.91
CA ILE A 22 -10.64 12.08 5.45
C ILE A 22 -10.53 13.37 4.63
N ASN A 23 -10.54 13.29 3.29
CA ASN A 23 -10.53 14.48 2.44
C ASN A 23 -11.75 15.38 2.66
N ARG A 24 -12.93 14.78 2.85
CA ARG A 24 -14.15 15.54 3.12
C ARG A 24 -14.14 16.19 4.50
N PHE A 25 -13.55 15.55 5.50
CA PHE A 25 -13.53 16.05 6.87
C PHE A 25 -12.41 17.08 7.12
N ILE A 26 -11.21 16.88 6.55
CA ILE A 26 -10.04 17.73 6.78
C ILE A 26 -9.97 18.90 5.80
N PHE A 27 -10.13 18.65 4.49
CA PHE A 27 -9.90 19.67 3.47
C PHE A 27 -11.20 20.38 3.01
N GLN A 28 -12.37 19.87 3.40
CA GLN A 28 -13.69 20.41 3.01
C GLN A 28 -13.88 20.66 1.51
N VAL A 29 -13.08 20.03 0.64
CA VAL A 29 -13.20 20.18 -0.81
C VAL A 29 -14.43 19.40 -1.28
N THR A 30 -15.51 20.12 -1.56
CA THR A 30 -16.82 19.57 -1.97
C THR A 30 -16.96 19.38 -3.49
N ILE A 31 -15.99 19.83 -4.27
CA ILE A 31 -16.06 19.82 -5.73
C ILE A 31 -15.59 18.46 -6.27
N PHE A 32 -16.54 17.56 -6.51
CA PHE A 32 -16.30 16.35 -7.29
C PHE A 32 -16.53 16.63 -8.77
N ASN A 33 -15.44 16.95 -9.48
CA ASN A 33 -15.43 17.05 -10.94
C ASN A 33 -14.97 15.73 -11.58
N PHE A 34 -15.22 15.58 -12.88
CA PHE A 34 -14.81 14.41 -13.67
C PHE A 34 -13.33 13.99 -13.48
N ILE A 35 -12.44 14.96 -13.31
CA ILE A 35 -11.00 14.74 -13.09
C ILE A 35 -10.71 13.98 -11.78
N ASN A 36 -11.53 14.17 -10.74
CA ASN A 36 -11.39 13.41 -9.49
C ASN A 36 -11.80 11.95 -9.64
N TYR A 37 -12.62 11.60 -10.64
CA TYR A 37 -12.88 10.19 -10.95
C TYR A 37 -11.68 9.53 -11.64
N ILE A 38 -10.93 10.28 -12.46
CA ILE A 38 -9.71 9.78 -13.10
C ILE A 38 -8.61 9.50 -12.07
N SER A 39 -8.53 10.29 -11.00
CA SER A 39 -7.53 10.08 -9.92
C SER A 39 -7.61 8.68 -9.32
N ILE A 40 -8.82 8.14 -9.17
CA ILE A 40 -9.07 6.79 -8.62
C ILE A 40 -8.36 5.73 -9.47
N PHE A 41 -8.41 5.86 -10.80
CA PHE A 41 -7.73 4.93 -11.71
C PHE A 41 -6.21 5.05 -11.63
N VAL A 42 -5.68 6.27 -11.52
CA VAL A 42 -4.23 6.50 -11.36
C VAL A 42 -3.73 5.88 -10.06
N ILE A 43 -4.48 6.09 -8.97
CA ILE A 43 -4.15 5.60 -7.63
C ILE A 43 -4.21 4.07 -7.56
N LEU A 44 -5.16 3.44 -8.26
CA LEU A 44 -5.22 1.98 -8.38
C LEU A 44 -3.92 1.39 -8.96
N GLY A 45 -3.34 2.05 -9.95
CA GLY A 45 -2.04 1.64 -10.53
C GLY A 45 -0.90 1.72 -9.51
N ILE A 46 -0.82 2.83 -8.77
CA ILE A 46 0.18 3.03 -7.70
C ILE A 46 -0.01 1.99 -6.58
N ALA A 47 -1.25 1.71 -6.19
CA ALA A 47 -1.58 0.74 -5.16
C ALA A 47 -1.19 -0.69 -5.53
N ALA A 48 -1.40 -1.07 -6.80
CA ALA A 48 -0.98 -2.37 -7.30
C ALA A 48 0.56 -2.51 -7.29
N ASP A 49 1.29 -1.46 -7.66
CA ASP A 49 2.77 -1.44 -7.62
C ASP A 49 3.30 -1.70 -6.20
N ASP A 50 2.78 -0.99 -5.20
CA ASP A 50 3.17 -1.14 -3.79
C ASP A 50 2.97 -2.58 -3.28
N VAL A 51 1.83 -3.18 -3.64
CA VAL A 51 1.50 -4.57 -3.32
C VAL A 51 2.49 -5.53 -3.99
N PHE A 52 2.82 -5.32 -5.26
CA PHE A 52 3.77 -6.17 -5.97
C PHE A 52 5.16 -6.09 -5.35
N VAL A 53 5.66 -4.89 -5.06
CA VAL A 53 6.96 -4.68 -4.39
C VAL A 53 7.01 -5.41 -3.05
N PHE A 54 5.94 -5.38 -2.25
CA PHE A 54 5.88 -6.11 -0.99
C PHE A 54 5.89 -7.63 -1.21
N THR A 55 5.08 -8.15 -2.13
CA THR A 55 5.06 -9.60 -2.40
C THR A 55 6.40 -10.11 -2.92
N ASP A 56 7.10 -9.31 -3.73
CA ASP A 56 8.37 -9.73 -4.29
C ASP A 56 9.45 -9.77 -3.21
N CYS A 57 9.50 -8.78 -2.33
CA CYS A 57 10.36 -8.80 -1.14
C CYS A 57 10.04 -9.97 -0.20
N TRP A 58 8.75 -10.32 -0.03
CA TRP A 58 8.34 -11.49 0.75
C TRP A 58 8.82 -12.79 0.10
N LYS A 59 8.74 -12.95 -1.22
CA LYS A 59 9.26 -14.12 -1.93
C LYS A 59 10.78 -14.20 -1.85
N GLN A 60 11.49 -13.09 -2.04
CA GLN A 60 12.95 -13.03 -1.91
C GLN A 60 13.40 -13.45 -0.51
N SER A 61 12.70 -13.01 0.54
CA SER A 61 13.00 -13.41 1.93
C SER A 61 12.84 -14.91 2.20
N ALA A 62 12.08 -15.64 1.38
CA ALA A 62 11.97 -17.11 1.48
C ALA A 62 13.24 -17.81 0.98
N THR A 63 13.86 -17.25 -0.07
CA THR A 63 15.04 -17.82 -0.73
C THR A 63 16.32 -17.55 0.08
N PHE A 64 16.35 -16.47 0.86
CA PHE A 64 17.46 -16.22 1.78
C PHE A 64 17.41 -17.19 2.98
N SER A 65 18.05 -18.36 2.82
CA SER A 65 18.23 -19.41 3.84
C SER A 65 18.99 -18.94 5.10
N GLN A 66 19.50 -17.71 5.13
CA GLN A 66 20.33 -17.18 6.22
C GLN A 66 19.54 -16.79 7.49
N LEU A 67 18.21 -16.85 7.46
CA LEU A 67 17.36 -16.56 8.62
C LEU A 67 16.99 -17.80 9.45
N LYS A 68 17.37 -19.00 8.99
CA LYS A 68 17.03 -20.26 9.67
C LYS A 68 18.20 -20.66 10.58
N GLU A 69 18.14 -20.26 11.84
CA GLU A 69 19.03 -20.80 12.86
C GLU A 69 18.60 -22.25 13.19
N GLU A 70 19.59 -23.12 13.39
CA GLU A 70 19.43 -24.55 13.66
C GLU A 70 18.84 -24.73 15.07
N GLY A 71 17.50 -24.72 15.17
CA GLY A 71 16.76 -24.85 16.44
C GLY A 71 15.52 -23.95 16.58
N ASP A 72 15.28 -23.03 15.64
CA ASP A 72 14.15 -22.09 15.74
C ASP A 72 12.77 -22.72 15.46
N THR A 73 11.77 -22.31 16.25
CA THR A 73 10.37 -22.66 15.99
C THR A 73 9.89 -22.00 14.70
N LYS A 74 8.97 -22.63 13.96
CA LYS A 74 8.37 -22.07 12.72
C LYS A 74 7.87 -20.62 12.88
N ILE A 75 7.40 -20.25 14.09
CA ILE A 75 6.89 -18.92 14.41
C ILE A 75 8.03 -17.87 14.46
N ASP A 76 9.17 -18.21 15.05
CA ASP A 76 10.33 -17.33 15.17
C ASP A 76 10.95 -17.04 13.81
N TRP A 77 11.04 -18.07 12.96
CA TRP A 77 11.43 -17.91 11.56
C TRP A 77 10.49 -16.96 10.80
N LEU A 78 9.17 -17.11 10.96
CA LEU A 78 8.19 -16.27 10.28
C LEU A 78 8.28 -14.80 10.74
N ARG A 79 8.56 -14.58 12.03
CA ARG A 79 8.76 -13.25 12.62
C ARG A 79 10.04 -12.59 12.10
N LYS A 80 11.16 -13.32 12.06
CA LYS A 80 12.43 -12.84 11.49
C LYS A 80 12.27 -12.46 10.03
N ARG A 81 11.60 -13.31 9.24
CA ARG A 81 11.28 -13.08 7.84
C ARG A 81 10.41 -11.84 7.63
N MET A 82 9.33 -11.70 8.38
CA MET A 82 8.47 -10.52 8.29
C MET A 82 9.21 -9.24 8.68
N ASN A 83 10.03 -9.24 9.73
CA ASN A 83 10.78 -8.05 10.12
C ASN A 83 11.78 -7.61 9.02
N TYR A 84 12.42 -8.58 8.35
CA TYR A 84 13.30 -8.30 7.21
C TYR A 84 12.52 -7.69 6.03
N THR A 85 11.44 -8.36 5.58
CA THR A 85 10.60 -7.87 4.49
C THR A 85 10.04 -6.48 4.82
N TRP A 86 9.50 -6.30 6.01
CA TRP A 86 8.96 -5.05 6.49
C TRP A 86 9.95 -3.90 6.40
N ARG A 87 11.15 -4.06 6.98
CA ARG A 87 12.16 -3.00 7.01
C ARG A 87 12.64 -2.61 5.62
N ARG A 88 12.73 -3.58 4.71
CA ARG A 88 13.17 -3.33 3.33
C ARG A 88 12.06 -2.67 2.52
N THR A 89 10.86 -3.23 2.56
CA THR A 89 9.73 -2.77 1.77
C THR A 89 9.18 -1.43 2.27
N SER A 90 9.10 -1.21 3.58
CA SER A 90 8.65 0.10 4.13
C SER A 90 9.50 1.25 3.63
N LYS A 91 10.84 1.11 3.61
CA LYS A 91 11.75 2.14 3.09
C LYS A 91 11.60 2.36 1.58
N ALA A 92 11.46 1.28 0.82
CA ALA A 92 11.27 1.34 -0.62
C ALA A 92 9.96 2.06 -0.97
N ILE A 93 8.83 1.53 -0.49
CA ILE A 93 7.50 2.08 -0.74
C ILE A 93 7.39 3.51 -0.19
N LEU A 94 7.94 3.80 1.00
CA LEU A 94 7.91 5.16 1.55
C LEU A 94 8.52 6.17 0.57
N THR A 95 9.67 5.87 -0.02
CA THR A 95 10.34 6.76 -0.97
C THR A 95 9.48 7.00 -2.20
N THR A 96 8.85 5.94 -2.72
CA THR A 96 7.95 6.02 -3.88
C THR A 96 6.71 6.84 -3.54
N SER A 97 6.03 6.55 -2.43
CA SER A 97 4.82 7.26 -2.00
C SER A 97 5.09 8.73 -1.69
N LEU A 98 6.25 9.06 -1.08
CA LEU A 98 6.64 10.45 -0.80
C LEU A 98 6.86 11.23 -2.09
N THR A 99 7.55 10.63 -3.07
CA THR A 99 7.82 11.26 -4.36
C THR A 99 6.50 11.51 -5.12
N THR A 100 5.61 10.52 -5.13
CA THR A 100 4.28 10.63 -5.76
C THR A 100 3.41 11.67 -5.05
N CYS A 101 3.43 11.70 -3.72
CA CYS A 101 2.73 12.71 -2.92
C CYS A 101 3.23 14.12 -3.25
N MET A 102 4.55 14.33 -3.30
CA MET A 102 5.13 15.62 -3.68
C MET A 102 4.74 16.04 -5.10
N SER A 103 4.67 15.11 -6.05
CA SER A 103 4.21 15.39 -7.42
C SER A 103 2.75 15.86 -7.47
N PHE A 104 1.86 15.20 -6.73
CA PHE A 104 0.46 15.61 -6.63
C PHE A 104 0.28 16.91 -5.84
N LEU A 105 1.07 17.16 -4.79
CA LEU A 105 1.06 18.43 -4.08
C LEU A 105 1.51 19.59 -4.97
N ALA A 106 2.55 19.39 -5.80
CA ALA A 106 2.97 20.37 -6.79
C ALA A 106 1.83 20.69 -7.78
N THR A 107 1.07 19.67 -8.20
CA THR A 107 -0.13 19.84 -9.03
C THR A 107 -1.24 20.59 -8.30
N GLY A 108 -1.35 20.41 -6.98
CA GLY A 108 -2.29 21.09 -6.09
C GLY A 108 -2.12 22.62 -6.06
N PHE A 109 -0.91 23.13 -6.27
CA PHE A 109 -0.64 24.58 -6.30
C PHE A 109 -1.06 25.28 -7.61
N SER A 110 -1.67 24.56 -8.55
CA SER A 110 -2.20 25.15 -9.78
C SER A 110 -3.34 26.14 -9.51
N LYS A 111 -3.43 27.22 -10.31
CA LYS A 111 -4.50 28.22 -10.25
C LYS A 111 -5.86 27.68 -10.72
N LEU A 112 -5.88 26.55 -11.44
CA LEU A 112 -7.09 25.93 -11.95
C LEU A 112 -7.74 25.07 -10.85
N LEU A 113 -8.92 25.51 -10.38
CA LEU A 113 -9.65 24.89 -9.27
C LEU A 113 -9.84 23.35 -9.41
N PRO A 114 -10.19 22.80 -10.59
CA PRO A 114 -10.34 21.34 -10.74
C PRO A 114 -9.02 20.57 -10.58
N ILE A 115 -7.90 21.18 -11.02
CA ILE A 115 -6.57 20.55 -10.99
C ILE A 115 -5.96 20.67 -9.58
N SER A 116 -6.19 21.81 -8.92
CA SER A 116 -5.78 22.02 -7.53
C SER A 116 -6.44 21.02 -6.58
N ALA A 117 -7.77 20.88 -6.67
CA ALA A 117 -8.54 19.92 -5.89
C ALA A 117 -8.07 18.47 -6.12
N PHE A 118 -7.81 18.11 -7.38
CA PHE A 118 -7.26 16.80 -7.75
C PHE A 118 -5.89 16.54 -7.11
N GLY A 119 -4.98 17.53 -7.12
CA GLY A 119 -3.64 17.40 -6.56
C GLY A 119 -3.65 17.16 -5.05
N PHE A 120 -4.39 17.98 -4.30
CA PHE A 120 -4.52 17.79 -2.84
C PHE A 120 -5.20 16.47 -2.48
N PHE A 121 -6.28 16.12 -3.18
CA PHE A 121 -6.99 14.86 -2.98
C PHE A 121 -6.07 13.65 -3.20
N SER A 122 -5.36 13.64 -4.32
CA SER A 122 -4.49 12.51 -4.71
C SER A 122 -3.27 12.39 -3.78
N ALA A 123 -2.67 13.51 -3.36
CA ALA A 123 -1.55 13.51 -2.41
C ALA A 123 -1.94 12.88 -1.07
N MET A 124 -3.09 13.27 -0.51
CA MET A 124 -3.58 12.72 0.75
C MET A 124 -3.93 11.24 0.61
N PHE A 125 -4.49 10.85 -0.54
CA PHE A 125 -4.79 9.46 -0.84
C PHE A 125 -3.52 8.60 -0.81
N VAL A 126 -2.47 8.99 -1.54
CA VAL A 126 -1.22 8.24 -1.64
C VAL A 126 -0.58 8.03 -0.27
N MET A 127 -0.63 9.04 0.61
CA MET A 127 -0.15 8.90 1.99
C MET A 127 -0.96 7.89 2.80
N MET A 128 -2.30 7.88 2.66
CA MET A 128 -3.14 6.89 3.32
C MET A 128 -2.95 5.49 2.76
N LEU A 129 -2.80 5.38 1.44
CA LEU A 129 -2.50 4.12 0.77
C LEU A 129 -1.21 3.50 1.31
N TYR A 130 -0.15 4.30 1.50
CA TYR A 130 1.08 3.85 2.15
C TYR A 130 0.81 3.26 3.55
N VAL A 131 0.08 3.98 4.40
CA VAL A 131 -0.24 3.53 5.77
C VAL A 131 -1.04 2.23 5.75
N PHE A 132 -2.03 2.11 4.86
CA PHE A 132 -2.85 0.92 4.72
C PHE A 132 -2.05 -0.28 4.19
N THR A 133 -1.24 -0.09 3.15
CA THR A 133 -0.40 -1.15 2.57
C THR A 133 0.62 -1.62 3.59
N ILE A 134 1.26 -0.72 4.32
CA ILE A 134 2.19 -1.11 5.37
C ILE A 134 1.42 -1.77 6.52
N THR A 135 0.33 -1.26 7.07
CA THR A 135 -0.30 -1.93 8.25
C THR A 135 -1.08 -3.21 7.94
N ILE A 136 -1.91 -3.24 6.90
CA ILE A 136 -2.88 -4.33 6.66
C ILE A 136 -2.26 -5.46 5.85
N TYR A 137 -1.49 -5.14 4.81
CA TYR A 137 -0.91 -6.12 3.91
C TYR A 137 -0.01 -7.19 4.56
N PRO A 138 0.92 -6.88 5.51
CA PRO A 138 1.71 -7.90 6.20
C PRO A 138 0.83 -8.87 6.99
N CYS A 139 -0.26 -8.38 7.59
CA CYS A 139 -1.20 -9.19 8.36
C CYS A 139 -1.85 -10.23 7.44
N CYS A 140 -2.26 -9.81 6.24
CA CYS A 140 -2.84 -10.69 5.22
C CYS A 140 -1.85 -11.75 4.73
N ILE A 141 -0.58 -11.37 4.50
CA ILE A 141 0.48 -12.30 4.06
C ILE A 141 0.77 -13.36 5.13
N ILE A 142 0.87 -12.97 6.42
CA ILE A 142 1.10 -13.92 7.51
C ILE A 142 -0.05 -14.90 7.63
N LEU A 143 -1.30 -14.42 7.55
CA LEU A 143 -2.47 -15.28 7.58
C LEU A 143 -2.46 -16.26 6.40
N PHE A 144 -2.11 -15.80 5.20
CA PHE A 144 -1.99 -16.66 4.03
C PHE A 144 -0.91 -17.74 4.22
N ASP A 145 0.28 -17.39 4.71
CA ASP A 145 1.37 -18.35 4.95
C ASP A 145 1.00 -19.37 6.04
N LYS A 146 0.31 -18.92 7.10
CA LYS A 146 -0.12 -19.78 8.22
C LYS A 146 -1.19 -20.80 7.83
N TYR A 147 -2.19 -20.40 7.03
CA TYR A 147 -3.37 -21.23 6.76
C TYR A 147 -3.37 -21.93 5.40
N LEU A 148 -2.76 -21.34 4.37
CA LEU A 148 -2.88 -21.82 2.98
C LEU A 148 -1.62 -22.52 2.46
N VAL A 149 -0.41 -22.13 2.90
CA VAL A 149 0.83 -22.81 2.47
C VAL A 149 0.96 -24.22 3.07
N ASN A 150 0.36 -24.48 4.24
CA ASN A 150 0.37 -25.80 4.88
C ASN A 150 -0.65 -26.80 4.28
N ARG A 151 -1.44 -26.40 3.28
CA ARG A 151 -2.49 -27.23 2.67
C ARG A 151 -2.16 -27.66 1.23
N CYS A 152 -1.03 -27.23 0.69
CA CYS A 152 -0.49 -27.63 -0.62
C CYS A 152 0.84 -28.34 -0.42
#